data_AF-A0A4Q2Y1S7-F1
#
_entry.id   AF-A0A4Q2Y1S7-F1
#
_cell.length_a   1.000
_cell.length_b   1.000
_cell.length_c   1.000
_cell.angle_alpha   90.00
_cell.angle_beta   90.00
_cell.angle_gamma   90.00
#
_symmetry.space_group_name_H-M   'P 1'
#
loop_
_entity.id
_entity.type
_entity.pdbx_description
1 polymer ?
#
loop_
_entity_poly.entity_id
_entity_poly.type
_entity_poly.pdbx_seq_one_letter_code
_entity_poly.pdbx_strand_id
1 'polypeptide(L)'
;TLNNISFNGGTGDETIVVNVLGHTVDWGLSTNATDGKILWNFVDQASGVKGDTSAQTLNVNKMFKGTILAPAADVNQSANINGTLIAKNWNIIGKNATMMDTPFTGKITLVSAPEPAGVMTMGGFLGLALFSRRRAAVRL
;
A
#
# COMPACT_ATOMS: atom_id res chain seq x y z
N THR A 1 -18.90 17.89 -16.41
CA THR A 1 -17.57 18.52 -16.27
C THR A 1 -16.60 17.46 -15.76
N LEU A 2 -15.40 17.37 -16.33
CA LEU A 2 -14.37 16.44 -15.85
C LEU A 2 -13.58 17.13 -14.75
N ASN A 3 -13.67 16.64 -13.52
CA ASN A 3 -12.78 17.05 -12.44
C ASN A 3 -11.45 16.34 -12.67
N ASN A 4 -10.36 17.08 -12.88
CA ASN A 4 -9.04 16.51 -13.12
C ASN A 4 -8.08 16.97 -12.03
N ILE A 5 -7.26 16.04 -11.53
CA ILE A 5 -6.12 16.34 -10.67
C ILE A 5 -4.85 16.30 -11.53
N SER A 6 -4.01 17.33 -11.40
CA SER A 6 -2.74 17.45 -12.11
C SER A 6 -1.59 17.71 -11.13
N PHE A 7 -0.47 17.04 -11.40
CA PHE A 7 0.80 17.27 -10.72
C PHE A 7 1.75 17.91 -11.73
N ASN A 8 2.21 19.13 -11.44
CA ASN A 8 3.06 19.91 -12.33
C ASN A 8 4.41 20.19 -11.67
N GLY A 9 5.45 20.37 -12.49
CA GLY A 9 6.79 20.75 -12.03
C GLY A 9 7.69 19.57 -11.62
N GLY A 10 7.26 18.33 -11.84
CA GLY A 10 8.08 17.14 -11.65
C GLY A 10 9.00 16.85 -12.84
N THR A 11 10.10 16.17 -12.57
CA THR A 11 11.04 15.60 -13.54
C THR A 11 10.53 14.29 -14.15
N GLY A 12 9.47 13.71 -13.56
CA GLY A 12 8.87 12.46 -13.96
C GLY A 12 9.38 11.27 -13.16
N ASP A 13 10.38 11.44 -12.30
CA ASP A 13 10.93 10.41 -11.42
C ASP A 13 10.44 10.45 -9.97
N GLU A 14 9.58 11.41 -9.67
CA GLU A 14 8.97 11.54 -8.36
C GLU A 14 7.95 10.42 -8.09
N THR A 15 7.91 9.96 -6.84
CA THR A 15 6.80 9.16 -6.32
C THR A 15 5.86 10.09 -5.57
N ILE A 16 4.57 10.04 -5.91
CA ILE A 16 3.55 10.91 -5.32
C ILE A 16 2.65 10.06 -4.44
N VAL A 17 2.50 10.45 -3.18
CA VAL A 17 1.54 9.83 -2.26
C VAL A 17 0.47 10.84 -1.90
N VAL A 18 -0.78 10.49 -2.15
CA VAL A 18 -1.93 11.33 -1.82
C VAL A 18 -2.78 10.63 -0.79
N ASN A 19 -2.93 11.25 0.38
CA ASN A 19 -3.88 10.81 1.39
C ASN A 19 -5.27 11.35 1.03
N VAL A 20 -6.20 10.45 0.77
CA VAL A 20 -7.57 10.78 0.37
C VAL A 20 -8.50 10.54 1.54
N LEU A 21 -9.22 11.59 1.93
CA LEU A 21 -10.23 11.57 3.00
C LEU A 21 -11.65 11.39 2.45
N GLY A 22 -11.81 11.04 1.17
CA GLY A 22 -13.10 10.87 0.52
C GLY A 22 -13.42 9.41 0.21
N HIS A 23 -14.69 9.13 -0.11
CA HIS A 23 -15.22 7.80 -0.42
C HIS A 23 -15.55 7.59 -1.91
N THR A 24 -15.37 8.62 -2.73
CA THR A 24 -15.75 8.60 -4.15
C THR A 24 -14.58 9.08 -5.00
N VAL A 25 -14.30 8.33 -6.06
CA VAL A 25 -13.37 8.67 -7.12
C VAL A 25 -14.20 8.99 -8.37
N ASP A 26 -14.40 10.29 -8.56
CA ASP A 26 -15.13 10.88 -9.69
C ASP A 26 -14.24 11.79 -10.55
N TRP A 27 -12.94 11.82 -10.25
CA TRP A 27 -11.93 12.62 -10.92
C TRP A 27 -10.94 11.75 -11.68
N GLY A 28 -10.38 12.31 -12.74
CA GLY A 28 -9.33 11.69 -13.55
C GLY A 28 -7.94 12.23 -13.21
N LEU A 29 -6.91 11.49 -13.63
CA LEU A 29 -5.54 12.01 -13.68
C LEU A 29 -5.29 12.66 -15.04
N SER A 30 -4.79 13.89 -15.03
CA SER A 30 -4.25 14.49 -16.25
C SER A 30 -2.95 13.78 -16.66
N THR A 31 -2.79 13.61 -17.95
CA THR A 31 -1.91 12.66 -18.67
C THR A 31 -0.39 12.74 -18.42
N ASN A 32 0.07 13.58 -17.50
CA ASN A 32 1.50 13.87 -17.33
C ASN A 32 2.18 13.06 -16.24
N ALA A 33 1.42 12.41 -15.36
CA ALA A 33 1.99 11.49 -14.37
C ALA A 33 1.99 10.07 -14.93
N THR A 34 3.15 9.42 -14.98
CA THR A 34 3.25 7.99 -15.30
C THR A 34 2.42 7.17 -14.32
N ASP A 35 1.52 6.34 -14.86
CA ASP A 35 0.46 5.60 -14.17
C ASP A 35 0.97 4.72 -12.98
N GLY A 36 2.27 4.42 -12.89
CA GLY A 36 2.85 3.60 -11.81
C GLY A 36 3.51 4.36 -10.64
N LYS A 37 3.56 5.70 -10.67
CA LYS A 37 4.30 6.50 -9.66
C LYS A 37 3.43 7.23 -8.65
N ILE A 38 2.10 7.04 -8.71
CA ILE A 38 1.16 7.66 -7.79
C ILE A 38 0.50 6.59 -6.91
N LEU A 39 0.59 6.78 -5.60
CA LEU A 39 -0.11 6.01 -4.58
C LEU A 39 -1.23 6.86 -3.97
N TRP A 40 -2.45 6.39 -4.10
CA TRP A 40 -3.64 6.98 -3.51
C TRP A 40 -4.01 6.21 -2.25
N ASN A 41 -3.64 6.77 -1.11
CA ASN A 41 -3.90 6.19 0.19
C ASN A 41 -5.26 6.66 0.71
N PHE A 42 -6.27 5.82 0.56
CA PHE A 42 -7.59 6.02 1.14
C PHE A 42 -7.52 5.60 2.60
N VAL A 43 -7.32 6.60 3.45
CA VAL A 43 -7.23 6.42 4.89
C VAL A 43 -8.62 6.17 5.43
N ASP A 44 -8.69 5.29 6.43
CA ASP A 44 -9.90 4.93 7.17
C ASP A 44 -10.59 6.21 7.71
N GLN A 45 -11.54 6.75 6.93
CA GLN A 45 -12.50 7.74 7.38
C GLN A 45 -13.54 7.01 8.24
N ALA A 46 -13.32 6.99 9.56
CA ALA A 46 -14.43 6.74 10.46
C ALA A 46 -15.59 7.61 9.97
N SER A 47 -16.69 6.98 9.53
CA SER A 47 -17.96 7.68 9.35
C SER A 47 -18.07 8.58 10.57
N GLY A 48 -18.30 9.89 10.40
CA GLY A 48 -18.14 10.89 11.49
C GLY A 48 -18.92 10.59 12.78
N VAL A 49 -19.68 9.49 12.80
CA VAL A 49 -20.21 8.75 13.92
C VAL A 49 -19.13 7.87 14.60
N LYS A 50 -18.68 8.28 15.78
CA LYS A 50 -17.88 7.43 16.69
C LYS A 50 -18.54 6.05 16.85
N GLY A 51 -17.84 4.98 16.46
CA GLY A 51 -18.31 3.60 16.60
C GLY A 51 -18.99 3.03 15.34
N ASP A 52 -19.07 3.80 14.27
CA ASP A 52 -19.52 3.27 12.99
C ASP A 52 -18.41 2.46 12.32
N THR A 53 -18.58 1.14 12.36
CA THR A 53 -17.72 0.13 11.72
C THR A 53 -18.16 -0.16 10.29
N SER A 54 -19.06 0.67 9.72
CA SER A 54 -19.53 0.52 8.35
C SER A 54 -18.34 0.44 7.41
N ALA A 55 -18.25 -0.68 6.70
CA ALA A 55 -17.24 -0.92 5.70
C ALA A 55 -17.17 0.28 4.75
N GLN A 56 -15.99 0.90 4.66
CA GLN A 56 -15.83 2.05 3.81
C GLN A 56 -16.07 1.64 2.38
N THR A 57 -17.10 2.18 1.76
CA THR A 57 -17.35 1.89 0.36
C THR A 57 -16.60 2.92 -0.47
N LEU A 58 -15.63 2.48 -1.27
CA LEU A 58 -14.94 3.32 -2.24
C LEU A 58 -15.58 3.14 -3.61
N ASN A 59 -16.16 4.20 -4.16
CA ASN A 59 -16.81 4.14 -5.48
C ASN A 59 -15.89 4.69 -6.57
N VAL A 60 -15.46 3.81 -7.49
CA VAL A 60 -14.67 4.17 -8.66
C VAL A 60 -15.59 4.30 -9.87
N ASN A 61 -16.04 5.52 -10.12
CA ASN A 61 -17.06 5.82 -11.14
C ASN A 61 -16.48 6.34 -12.45
N LYS A 62 -15.19 6.67 -12.45
CA LYS A 62 -14.45 7.17 -13.62
C LYS A 62 -13.17 6.39 -13.83
N MET A 63 -12.62 6.48 -15.04
CA MET A 63 -11.35 5.83 -15.35
C MET A 63 -10.29 6.35 -14.40
N PHE A 64 -9.65 5.43 -13.69
CA PHE A 64 -8.64 5.73 -12.70
C PHE A 64 -7.28 5.25 -13.17
N LYS A 65 -6.23 6.00 -12.81
CA LYS A 65 -4.83 5.66 -13.07
C LYS A 65 -4.07 5.73 -11.75
N GLY A 66 -3.09 4.86 -11.53
CA GLY A 66 -2.33 4.83 -10.28
C GLY A 66 -2.62 3.62 -9.41
N THR A 67 -1.97 3.60 -8.24
CA THR A 67 -2.17 2.57 -7.22
C THR A 67 -3.19 3.06 -6.20
N ILE A 68 -4.28 2.33 -6.00
CA ILE A 68 -5.24 2.53 -4.92
C ILE A 68 -4.83 1.68 -3.72
N LEU A 69 -4.63 2.31 -2.57
CA LEU A 69 -4.44 1.66 -1.28
C LEU A 69 -5.63 1.99 -0.37
N ALA A 70 -6.54 1.03 -0.22
CA ALA A 70 -7.77 1.15 0.55
C ALA A 70 -8.06 -0.16 1.33
N PRO A 71 -7.15 -0.64 2.19
CA PRO A 71 -7.22 -1.99 2.78
C PRO A 71 -8.42 -2.22 3.71
N ALA A 72 -9.06 -1.14 4.20
CA ALA A 72 -10.27 -1.21 5.03
C ALA A 72 -11.58 -1.08 4.22
N ALA A 73 -11.49 -0.80 2.92
CA ALA A 73 -12.63 -0.42 2.10
C ALA A 73 -13.11 -1.55 1.17
N ASP A 74 -14.43 -1.62 0.98
CA ASP A 74 -15.08 -2.38 -0.09
C ASP A 74 -15.12 -1.49 -1.35
N VAL A 75 -14.45 -1.91 -2.40
CA VAL A 75 -14.26 -1.08 -3.61
C VAL A 75 -15.28 -1.46 -4.67
N ASN A 76 -16.15 -0.53 -5.00
CA ASN A 76 -17.16 -0.64 -6.03
C ASN A 76 -16.65 -0.03 -7.33
N GLN A 77 -16.30 -0.87 -8.28
CA GLN A 77 -15.77 -0.45 -9.57
C GLN A 77 -16.86 -0.39 -10.63
N SER A 78 -17.11 0.81 -11.14
CA SER A 78 -18.00 1.06 -12.27
C SER A 78 -17.26 1.48 -13.54
N ALA A 79 -15.96 1.77 -13.45
CA ALA A 79 -15.11 2.23 -14.56
C ALA A 79 -13.72 1.56 -14.53
N ASN A 80 -12.94 1.74 -15.59
CA ASN A 80 -11.63 1.08 -15.71
C ASN A 80 -10.61 1.59 -14.69
N ILE A 81 -9.78 0.69 -14.19
CA ILE A 81 -8.63 1.01 -13.34
C ILE A 81 -7.37 0.61 -14.10
N ASN A 82 -6.48 1.56 -14.37
CA ASN A 82 -5.15 1.32 -14.92
C ASN A 82 -4.10 1.45 -13.80
N GLY A 83 -3.67 0.33 -13.25
CA GLY A 83 -2.76 0.26 -12.11
C GLY A 83 -3.15 -0.80 -11.10
N THR A 84 -2.67 -0.65 -9.87
CA THR A 84 -2.82 -1.64 -8.81
C THR A 84 -3.92 -1.25 -7.82
N LEU A 85 -4.70 -2.23 -7.35
CA LEU A 85 -5.73 -2.05 -6.34
C LEU A 85 -5.43 -2.94 -5.13
N ILE A 86 -5.29 -2.33 -3.95
CA ILE A 86 -5.17 -3.02 -2.66
C ILE A 86 -6.40 -2.63 -1.83
N ALA A 87 -7.31 -3.58 -1.64
CA ALA A 87 -8.61 -3.35 -1.01
C ALA A 87 -9.01 -4.50 -0.08
N LYS A 88 -9.99 -4.26 0.80
CA LYS A 88 -10.59 -5.32 1.63
C LYS A 88 -11.38 -6.30 0.76
N ASN A 89 -12.32 -5.75 -0.01
CA ASN A 89 -13.12 -6.46 -1.00
C ASN A 89 -13.17 -5.63 -2.28
N TRP A 90 -13.37 -6.30 -3.41
CA TRP A 90 -13.48 -5.64 -4.71
C TRP A 90 -14.69 -6.18 -5.46
N ASN A 91 -15.62 -5.27 -5.77
CA ASN A 91 -16.88 -5.54 -6.46
C ASN A 91 -16.88 -4.83 -7.82
N ILE A 92 -17.03 -5.59 -8.91
CA ILE A 92 -17.16 -5.05 -10.25
C ILE A 92 -18.64 -4.87 -10.55
N ILE A 93 -19.12 -3.61 -10.49
CA ILE A 93 -20.52 -3.24 -10.72
C ILE A 93 -20.76 -2.82 -12.16
N GLY A 94 -19.78 -2.16 -12.78
CA GLY A 94 -19.86 -1.71 -14.17
C GLY A 94 -19.73 -2.89 -15.14
N LYS A 95 -20.70 -3.08 -16.04
CA LYS A 95 -20.71 -4.18 -17.04
C LYS A 95 -19.46 -4.25 -17.93
N ASN A 96 -18.75 -3.14 -18.11
CA ASN A 96 -17.55 -3.03 -18.96
C ASN A 96 -16.31 -2.56 -18.19
N ALA A 97 -16.34 -2.60 -16.85
CA ALA A 97 -15.21 -2.19 -16.05
C ALA A 97 -14.10 -3.25 -16.11
N THR A 98 -12.90 -2.82 -16.48
CA THR A 98 -11.72 -3.69 -16.57
C THR A 98 -10.60 -3.17 -15.67
N MET A 99 -9.79 -4.09 -15.16
CA MET A 99 -8.53 -3.77 -14.51
C MET A 99 -7.41 -4.02 -15.51
N MET A 100 -6.65 -2.99 -15.82
CA MET A 100 -5.48 -3.05 -16.67
C MET A 100 -4.28 -2.91 -15.75
N ASP A 101 -3.47 -3.96 -15.67
CA ASP A 101 -2.20 -3.90 -14.98
C ASP A 101 -1.10 -3.55 -16.00
N THR A 102 -0.20 -2.68 -15.61
CA THR A 102 1.01 -2.40 -16.37
C THR A 102 2.15 -3.13 -15.68
N PRO A 103 2.78 -4.13 -16.34
CA PRO A 103 3.82 -4.92 -15.70
C PRO A 103 4.93 -4.01 -15.21
N PHE A 104 5.40 -4.24 -13.99
CA PHE A 104 6.55 -3.53 -13.45
C PHE A 104 7.79 -3.84 -14.30
N THR A 105 8.28 -2.84 -15.03
CA THR A 105 9.50 -2.93 -15.85
C THR A 105 10.74 -2.36 -15.15
N GLY A 106 10.58 -1.89 -13.91
CA GLY A 106 11.66 -1.31 -13.12
C GLY A 106 12.66 -2.37 -12.64
N LYS A 107 13.83 -1.90 -12.20
CA LYS A 107 14.81 -2.75 -11.53
C LYS A 107 14.59 -2.64 -10.02
N ILE A 108 14.28 -3.76 -9.35
CA ILE A 108 14.27 -3.81 -7.89
C ILE A 108 15.73 -3.78 -7.43
N THR A 109 16.19 -2.64 -6.95
CA THR A 109 17.51 -2.55 -6.30
C THR A 109 17.39 -3.21 -4.94
N LEU A 110 17.84 -4.46 -4.84
CA LEU A 110 17.95 -5.15 -3.57
C LEU A 110 19.08 -4.49 -2.77
N VAL A 111 18.70 -3.62 -1.84
CA VAL A 111 19.61 -3.17 -0.78
C VAL A 111 19.57 -4.21 0.32
N SER A 112 20.72 -4.75 0.73
CA SER A 112 20.76 -5.61 1.90
C SER A 112 20.32 -4.79 3.11
N ALA A 113 19.13 -5.09 3.66
CA ALA A 113 18.77 -4.55 4.96
C ALA A 113 19.87 -4.95 5.96
N PRO A 114 20.39 -4.01 6.77
CA PRO A 114 21.32 -4.36 7.84
C PRO A 114 20.67 -5.46 8.68
N GLU A 115 21.35 -6.60 8.80
CA GLU A 115 20.85 -7.70 9.63
C GLU A 115 20.52 -7.16 11.02
N PRO A 116 19.33 -7.46 11.58
CA PRO A 116 19.00 -7.00 12.92
C PRO A 116 20.09 -7.45 13.89
N ALA A 117 20.72 -6.49 14.57
CA ALA A 117 21.77 -6.74 15.58
C ALA A 117 21.34 -7.75 16.68
N GLY A 118 20.06 -8.11 16.74
CA GLY A 118 19.48 -9.14 17.60
C GLY A 118 19.96 -10.58 17.31
N VAL A 119 20.51 -10.88 16.13
CA VAL A 119 21.04 -12.24 15.84
C VAL A 119 22.36 -12.51 16.59
N MET A 120 23.19 -11.48 16.80
CA MET A 120 24.41 -11.63 17.61
C MET A 120 24.12 -11.83 19.10
N THR A 121 23.08 -11.21 19.65
CA THR A 121 22.72 -11.41 21.06
C THR A 121 22.19 -12.82 21.32
N MET A 122 21.42 -13.42 20.41
CA MET A 122 20.97 -14.82 20.58
C MET A 122 22.13 -15.84 20.53
N GLY A 123 23.16 -15.60 19.72
CA GLY A 123 24.38 -16.43 19.72
C GLY A 123 25.21 -16.30 21.00
N GLY A 124 25.29 -15.10 21.58
CA GLY A 124 26.06 -14.83 22.80
C GLY A 124 25.50 -15.49 24.07
N PHE A 125 24.17 -15.49 24.24
CA PHE A 125 23.54 -16.10 25.42
C PHE A 125 23.53 -17.63 25.39
N LEU A 126 23.41 -18.25 24.21
CA LEU A 126 23.52 -19.71 24.06
C LEU A 126 24.95 -20.22 24.35
N GLY A 127 25.98 -19.45 23.99
CA GLY A 127 27.37 -19.75 24.36
C GLY A 127 27.59 -19.75 25.87
N LEU A 128 27.11 -18.71 26.58
CA LEU A 128 27.28 -18.58 28.03
C LEU A 128 26.54 -19.66 28.84
N ALA A 129 25.38 -20.13 28.37
CA ALA A 129 24.62 -21.21 29.03
C ALA A 129 25.30 -22.59 28.92
N LEU A 130 26.08 -22.83 27.85
CA LEU A 130 26.84 -24.07 27.67
C LEU A 130 28.14 -24.08 28.51
N PHE A 131 28.79 -22.92 28.69
CA PHE A 131 30.00 -22.82 29.51
C PHE A 131 29.75 -22.77 31.03
N SER A 132 28.57 -22.34 31.49
CA SER A 132 28.23 -22.33 32.92
C SER A 132 28.00 -23.73 33.49
N ARG A 133 27.57 -24.70 32.67
CA ARG A 133 27.34 -26.09 33.12
C ARG A 133 28.62 -26.88 33.41
N ARG A 134 29.76 -26.51 32.84
CA ARG A 134 31.03 -27.23 33.05
C ARG A 134 31.70 -26.93 34.40
N ARG A 135 31.39 -25.81 35.06
CA ARG A 135 32.00 -25.45 36.36
C ARG A 135 31.23 -25.92 37.59
N ALA A 136 29.96 -26.32 37.45
CA ALA A 136 29.16 -26.86 38.55
C ALA A 136 29.46 -28.34 38.88
N ALA A 137 30.06 -29.09 37.95
CA ALA A 137 30.35 -30.52 38.12
C ALA A 137 31.70 -30.84 38.83
N VAL A 138 32.43 -29.83 39.34
CA VAL A 138 33.78 -29.99 39.93
C VAL A 138 33.85 -29.50 41.39
N ARG A 139 32.72 -29.49 42.12
CA ARG A 139 32.73 -29.34 43.59
C ARG A 139 31.96 -30.48 44.24
N LEU A 140 32.69 -31.59 44.45
CA LEU A 140 32.47 -32.58 45.51
C LEU A 140 33.83 -32.83 46.16
#